data_AF-A0AB40AJV6-F1
#
_entry.id   AF-A0AB40AJV6-F1
#
_cell.length_a   1.000
_cell.length_b   1.000
_cell.length_c   1.000
_cell.angle_alpha   90.00
_cell.angle_beta   90.00
_cell.angle_gamma   90.00
#
_symmetry.space_group_name_H-M   'P 1'
#
loop_
_entity.id
_entity.type
_entity.pdbx_description
1 polymer ?
#
loop_
_entity_poly.entity_id
_entity_poly.type
_entity_poly.pdbx_seq_one_letter_code
_entity_poly.pdbx_strand_id
1 'polypeptide(L)'
;MNRIRVARLLRPLRNLTLAPTSRLLSRCSSNGDLQDDPPFSRIPKPSSKPSNPLPLHSDLPFDFRYSYSESDPSIRPIGFREPPRFSPFGPGRLDRGWNGVSAPVTREVGEMERAMEEERRKAVLGDPLTEEEVAELVEKYRHSDCFRQINLGKDGVTHNMLVDVHNHWKRSEAVRIKCLGVPTLDMDNVCFHLEDKTGGKIIYRSVNIILLYRGRNYDPKQRLIIPVMLWKPHAPIYPRLVKNVVDGLTFEETKELRDKGLNSPALMKLTRNGVYVNVVDRVREAFKTSDVLRLDCTHVGRNDCKKIGVKLRDLVPCVPLLFKGEQIVIWRGGRNKPGFQQNS
;
A
#
# COMPACT_ATOMS: atom_id res chain seq x y z
N MET A 1 63.12 26.70 4.75
CA MET A 1 61.95 27.11 3.92
C MET A 1 60.69 26.46 4.47
N ASN A 2 59.89 27.32 5.11
CA ASN A 2 58.48 27.26 5.54
C ASN A 2 57.77 25.91 5.79
N ARG A 3 57.62 25.59 7.09
CA ARG A 3 56.50 24.84 7.67
C ARG A 3 55.36 25.82 7.96
N ILE A 4 54.17 25.60 7.40
CA ILE A 4 52.95 26.36 7.75
C ILE A 4 52.10 25.52 8.69
N ARG A 5 51.93 26.03 9.92
CA ARG A 5 50.95 25.60 10.92
C ARG A 5 49.61 26.26 10.58
N VAL A 6 48.51 25.50 10.59
CA VAL A 6 47.14 26.07 10.61
C VAL A 6 46.49 25.68 11.93
N ALA A 7 46.14 26.71 12.70
CA ALA A 7 45.63 26.62 14.06
C ALA A 7 44.12 26.34 14.09
N ARG A 8 43.72 25.45 15.01
CA ARG A 8 42.35 25.24 15.49
C ARG A 8 41.86 26.51 16.21
N LEU A 9 40.71 27.04 15.81
CA LEU A 9 39.94 28.01 16.59
C LEU A 9 38.69 27.33 17.16
N LEU A 10 38.77 26.98 18.44
CA LEU A 10 37.62 26.66 19.30
C LEU A 10 37.08 27.97 19.87
N ARG A 11 35.77 28.25 19.69
CA ARG A 11 35.07 29.34 20.40
C ARG A 11 34.19 28.73 21.50
N PRO A 12 34.22 29.26 22.74
CA PRO A 12 33.45 28.72 23.84
C PRO A 12 32.02 29.30 23.90
N LEU A 13 31.11 28.46 24.40
CA LEU A 13 29.74 28.76 24.77
C LEU A 13 29.69 29.80 25.91
N ARG A 14 28.85 30.83 25.78
CA ARG A 14 28.48 31.72 26.90
C ARG A 14 27.01 31.48 27.28
N ASN A 15 26.84 31.03 28.52
CA ASN A 15 25.57 30.92 29.23
C ASN A 15 25.02 32.31 29.54
N LEU A 16 23.73 32.54 29.26
CA LEU A 16 22.97 33.66 29.81
C LEU A 16 21.93 33.10 30.78
N THR A 17 22.21 33.30 32.06
CA THR A 17 21.35 33.00 33.21
C THR A 17 20.32 34.12 33.39
N LEU A 18 19.04 33.75 33.46
CA LEU A 18 17.95 34.61 33.92
C LEU A 18 17.88 34.56 35.45
N ALA A 19 17.86 35.72 36.10
CA ALA A 19 17.58 35.87 37.53
C ALA A 19 16.35 36.77 37.75
N PRO A 20 15.63 36.60 38.87
CA PRO A 20 14.24 37.03 39.02
C PRO A 20 14.13 38.35 39.79
N THR A 21 13.06 39.11 39.57
CA THR A 21 12.68 40.22 40.46
C THR A 21 11.22 40.11 40.87
N SER A 22 11.02 39.97 42.18
CA SER A 22 9.76 39.94 42.88
C SER A 22 9.25 41.34 43.25
N ARG A 23 7.94 41.51 43.09
CA ARG A 23 6.96 42.23 43.94
C ARG A 23 7.29 43.63 44.46
N LEU A 24 6.38 44.57 44.18
CA LEU A 24 5.84 45.49 45.19
C LEU A 24 4.31 45.55 45.06
N LEU A 25 3.65 45.23 46.17
CA LEU A 25 2.22 45.37 46.42
C LEU A 25 1.94 46.82 46.81
N SER A 26 0.86 47.40 46.27
CA SER A 26 0.12 48.47 46.95
C SER A 26 -1.34 48.04 47.03
N ARG A 27 -1.88 48.14 48.24
CA ARG A 27 -3.18 47.68 48.70
C ARG A 27 -3.93 48.93 49.14
N CYS A 28 -5.14 49.16 48.65
CA CYS A 28 -6.17 49.89 49.40
C CYS A 28 -7.55 49.33 49.05
N SER A 29 -8.24 48.93 50.12
CA SER A 29 -9.62 48.47 50.25
C SER A 29 -10.61 49.55 49.75
N SER A 30 -11.89 49.30 49.45
CA SER A 30 -12.88 48.52 50.21
C SER A 30 -14.25 48.52 49.51
N ASN A 31 -15.01 47.46 49.79
CA ASN A 31 -16.48 47.35 49.86
C ASN A 31 -17.30 47.14 48.57
N GLY A 32 -18.14 46.09 48.64
CA GLY A 32 -19.36 45.96 47.85
C GLY A 32 -19.57 44.57 47.27
N ASP A 33 -20.20 43.69 48.04
CA ASP A 33 -20.80 42.44 47.57
C ASP A 33 -21.66 42.66 46.33
N LEU A 34 -21.47 41.85 45.28
CA LEU A 34 -22.52 41.43 44.35
C LEU A 34 -22.06 40.17 43.61
N GLN A 35 -22.95 39.19 43.64
CA GLN A 35 -22.83 37.82 43.21
C GLN A 35 -23.11 37.76 41.71
N ASP A 36 -22.13 37.43 40.87
CA ASP A 36 -22.33 37.21 39.43
C ASP A 36 -21.57 35.96 38.97
N ASP A 37 -22.24 34.82 39.10
CA ASP A 37 -21.94 33.63 38.29
C ASP A 37 -22.33 33.94 36.83
N PRO A 38 -21.44 33.81 35.84
CA PRO A 38 -21.80 34.06 34.46
C PRO A 38 -22.78 32.97 33.97
N PRO A 39 -23.88 33.33 33.29
CA PRO A 39 -24.86 32.36 32.84
C PRO A 39 -24.25 31.51 31.73
N PHE A 40 -24.19 30.18 31.95
CA PHE A 40 -23.92 29.21 30.90
C PHE A 40 -24.79 29.53 29.67
N SER A 41 -24.15 29.99 28.61
CA SER A 41 -24.81 30.26 27.34
C SER A 41 -25.44 28.96 26.84
N ARG A 42 -26.78 28.92 26.71
CA ARG A 42 -27.50 27.80 26.11
C ARG A 42 -27.01 27.65 24.67
N ILE A 43 -26.19 26.63 24.40
CA ILE A 43 -25.86 26.22 23.04
C ILE A 43 -27.19 25.86 22.34
N PRO A 44 -27.55 26.51 21.22
CA PRO A 44 -28.73 26.11 20.48
C PRO A 44 -28.55 24.67 20.00
N LYS A 45 -29.46 23.77 20.40
CA LYS A 45 -29.52 22.42 19.80
C LYS A 45 -29.74 22.61 18.29
N PRO A 46 -28.93 22.02 17.40
CA PRO A 46 -29.15 22.14 15.97
C PRO A 46 -30.48 21.47 15.61
N SER A 47 -31.50 22.29 15.33
CA SER A 47 -32.76 21.88 14.76
C SER A 47 -32.62 21.81 13.24
N SER A 48 -31.99 20.75 12.75
CA SER A 48 -32.26 20.23 11.41
C SER A 48 -32.04 18.72 11.45
N LYS A 49 -33.08 17.96 11.10
CA LYS A 49 -32.86 16.58 10.67
C LYS A 49 -31.89 16.70 9.48
N PRO A 50 -30.72 16.04 9.47
CA PRO A 50 -29.91 16.04 8.26
C PRO A 50 -30.81 15.48 7.17
N SER A 51 -31.01 16.24 6.08
CA SER A 51 -31.46 15.64 4.84
C SER A 51 -30.49 14.50 4.59
N ASN A 52 -30.95 13.24 4.68
CA ASN A 52 -30.09 12.13 4.33
C ASN A 52 -29.68 12.38 2.87
N PRO A 53 -28.42 12.73 2.59
CA PRO A 53 -27.99 12.89 1.21
C PRO A 53 -28.25 11.55 0.55
N LEU A 54 -28.88 11.56 -0.63
CA LEU A 54 -29.00 10.32 -1.41
C LEU A 54 -27.61 9.70 -1.53
N PRO A 55 -27.50 8.35 -1.45
CA PRO A 55 -26.21 7.69 -1.58
C PRO A 55 -25.50 8.15 -2.85
N LEU A 56 -24.19 8.39 -2.78
CA LEU A 56 -23.39 8.69 -3.95
C LEU A 56 -23.49 7.50 -4.91
N HIS A 57 -24.03 7.75 -6.10
CA HIS A 57 -24.04 6.77 -7.18
C HIS A 57 -22.63 6.65 -7.76
N SER A 58 -22.18 5.41 -8.00
CA SER A 58 -20.92 5.19 -8.71
C SER A 58 -21.09 4.26 -9.90
N ASP A 59 -20.74 4.78 -11.07
CA ASP A 59 -20.71 4.07 -12.36
C ASP A 59 -19.39 3.36 -12.66
N LEU A 60 -18.44 3.34 -11.71
CA LEU A 60 -17.11 2.79 -11.97
C LEU A 60 -17.17 1.29 -12.33
N PRO A 61 -16.56 0.85 -13.44
CA PRO A 61 -16.74 -0.50 -13.98
C PRO A 61 -15.94 -1.59 -13.24
N PHE A 62 -15.61 -1.36 -11.97
CA PHE A 62 -14.86 -2.30 -11.15
C PHE A 62 -15.33 -2.34 -9.70
N ASP A 63 -15.10 -3.48 -9.06
CA ASP A 63 -15.38 -3.69 -7.64
C ASP A 63 -14.49 -2.80 -6.76
N PHE A 64 -15.07 -2.15 -5.75
CA PHE A 64 -14.26 -1.43 -4.78
C PHE A 64 -13.70 -2.38 -3.76
N ARG A 65 -12.38 -2.41 -3.63
CA ARG A 65 -11.63 -3.21 -2.67
C ARG A 65 -10.73 -2.27 -1.88
N TYR A 66 -10.40 -2.64 -0.65
CA TYR A 66 -9.44 -1.86 0.13
C TYR A 66 -8.07 -1.79 -0.55
N SER A 67 -7.60 -2.93 -1.07
CA SER A 67 -6.39 -3.06 -1.86
C SER A 67 -6.68 -3.85 -3.14
N TYR A 68 -6.22 -3.33 -4.27
CA TYR A 68 -6.34 -4.00 -5.56
C TYR A 68 -5.21 -5.01 -5.79
N SER A 69 -3.98 -4.68 -5.37
CA SER A 69 -2.79 -5.52 -5.60
C SER A 69 -2.55 -6.59 -4.52
N GLU A 70 -3.09 -6.43 -3.32
CA GLU A 70 -2.85 -7.35 -2.19
C GLU A 70 -4.08 -8.20 -1.82
N SER A 71 -5.18 -8.08 -2.57
CA SER A 71 -6.40 -8.87 -2.35
C SER A 71 -6.72 -9.68 -3.59
N ASP A 72 -6.47 -10.99 -3.52
CA ASP A 72 -6.83 -11.93 -4.58
C ASP A 72 -8.35 -12.18 -4.56
N PRO A 73 -9.09 -11.81 -5.61
CA PRO A 73 -10.54 -11.98 -5.67
C PRO A 73 -10.97 -13.45 -5.78
N SER A 74 -10.08 -14.36 -6.19
CA SER A 74 -10.39 -15.79 -6.32
C SER A 74 -10.46 -16.50 -4.95
N ILE A 75 -9.80 -15.93 -3.92
CA ILE A 75 -9.72 -16.54 -2.60
C ILE A 75 -10.87 -16.05 -1.72
N ARG A 76 -11.76 -16.97 -1.38
CA ARG A 76 -12.87 -16.69 -0.45
C ARG A 76 -12.42 -16.78 1.01
N PRO A 77 -12.72 -15.77 1.85
CA PRO A 77 -12.54 -15.87 3.29
C PRO A 77 -13.40 -16.98 3.89
N ILE A 78 -12.90 -17.60 4.97
CA ILE A 78 -13.67 -18.53 5.82
C ILE A 78 -14.69 -17.76 6.67
N GLY A 79 -14.35 -16.53 7.05
CA GLY A 79 -15.23 -15.69 7.85
C GLY A 79 -14.64 -14.31 8.08
N PHE A 80 -15.33 -13.52 8.88
CA PHE A 80 -14.96 -12.15 9.22
C PHE A 80 -14.83 -12.01 10.74
N ARG A 81 -13.88 -11.18 11.18
CA ARG A 81 -13.70 -10.87 12.60
C ARG A 81 -14.89 -10.11 13.16
N GLU A 82 -15.48 -9.28 12.33
CA GLU A 82 -16.68 -8.51 12.61
C GLU A 82 -17.68 -8.74 11.48
N PRO A 83 -19.00 -8.69 11.75
CA PRO A 83 -20.00 -8.81 10.70
C PRO A 83 -19.74 -7.75 9.61
N PRO A 84 -19.80 -8.11 8.31
CA PRO A 84 -19.57 -7.17 7.20
C PRO A 84 -20.69 -6.14 7.03
N ARG A 85 -21.50 -5.92 8.08
CA ARG A 85 -22.66 -5.04 8.10
C ARG A 85 -22.29 -3.58 7.86
N PHE A 86 -21.05 -3.19 8.13
CA PHE A 86 -20.59 -1.82 7.99
C PHE A 86 -19.76 -1.64 6.72
N SER A 87 -20.31 -0.91 5.76
CA SER A 87 -19.61 -0.50 4.54
C SER A 87 -18.50 0.50 4.87
N PRO A 88 -17.25 0.30 4.40
CA PRO A 88 -16.13 1.19 4.68
C PRO A 88 -16.28 2.61 4.13
N PHE A 89 -17.35 2.86 3.38
CA PHE A 89 -17.72 4.15 2.82
C PHE A 89 -18.65 4.97 3.71
N GLY A 90 -19.17 4.42 4.81
CA GLY A 90 -20.20 5.09 5.63
C GLY A 90 -21.60 4.52 5.42
N PRO A 91 -22.48 4.60 6.44
CA PRO A 91 -23.88 4.25 6.28
C PRO A 91 -24.55 5.15 5.24
N GLY A 92 -25.19 4.56 4.23
CA GLY A 92 -25.96 5.28 3.21
C GLY A 92 -25.16 6.22 2.31
N ARG A 93 -23.81 6.19 2.34
CA ARG A 93 -22.97 7.10 1.56
C ARG A 93 -22.66 6.61 0.15
N LEU A 94 -22.70 5.30 -0.07
CA LEU A 94 -22.46 4.66 -1.34
C LEU A 94 -23.63 3.75 -1.64
N ASP A 95 -24.09 3.76 -2.88
CA ASP A 95 -25.20 2.95 -3.39
C ASP A 95 -24.81 1.49 -3.69
N ARG A 96 -23.56 1.11 -3.43
CA ARG A 96 -23.04 -0.26 -3.55
C ARG A 96 -22.94 -0.94 -2.18
N GLY A 97 -23.52 -2.13 -2.08
CA GLY A 97 -23.45 -2.94 -0.86
C GLY A 97 -22.05 -3.50 -0.63
N TRP A 98 -21.55 -3.41 0.61
CA TRP A 98 -20.27 -4.02 1.00
C TRP A 98 -20.48 -5.46 1.46
N ASN A 99 -19.78 -6.42 0.86
CA ASN A 99 -19.89 -7.84 1.20
C ASN A 99 -18.87 -8.31 2.26
N GLY A 100 -18.05 -7.40 2.79
CA GLY A 100 -16.96 -7.69 3.73
C GLY A 100 -15.57 -7.56 3.13
N VAL A 101 -15.43 -7.82 1.83
CA VAL A 101 -14.14 -7.77 1.09
C VAL A 101 -14.16 -6.72 -0.01
N SER A 102 -15.30 -6.58 -0.69
CA SER A 102 -15.52 -5.64 -1.77
C SER A 102 -16.93 -5.02 -1.73
N ALA A 103 -17.08 -3.89 -2.42
CA ALA A 103 -18.37 -3.41 -2.90
C ALA A 103 -18.43 -3.70 -4.41
N PRO A 104 -19.11 -4.79 -4.82
CA PRO A 104 -19.12 -5.24 -6.20
C PRO A 104 -19.87 -4.26 -7.11
N VAL A 105 -19.57 -4.33 -8.41
CA VAL A 105 -20.36 -3.62 -9.42
C VAL A 105 -21.78 -4.20 -9.45
N THR A 106 -22.79 -3.33 -9.39
CA THR A 106 -24.20 -3.73 -9.24
C THR A 106 -24.79 -4.36 -10.52
N ARG A 107 -24.23 -4.04 -11.70
CA ARG A 107 -24.66 -4.57 -13.00
C ARG A 107 -23.50 -5.20 -13.75
N GLU A 108 -23.79 -6.19 -14.58
CA GLU A 108 -22.80 -6.73 -15.51
C GLU A 108 -22.32 -5.61 -16.44
N VAL A 109 -21.01 -5.36 -16.43
CA VAL A 109 -20.37 -4.46 -17.39
C VAL A 109 -20.29 -5.23 -18.70
N GLY A 110 -21.06 -4.82 -19.70
CA GLY A 110 -21.05 -5.44 -21.02
C GLY A 110 -19.71 -5.21 -21.75
N GLU A 111 -19.40 -6.03 -22.74
CA GLU A 111 -18.19 -5.85 -23.58
C GLU A 111 -18.11 -4.46 -24.21
N MET A 112 -19.26 -3.95 -24.67
CA MET A 112 -19.38 -2.60 -25.24
C MET A 112 -18.94 -1.49 -24.28
N GLU A 113 -19.29 -1.61 -23.01
CA GLU A 113 -18.93 -0.60 -21.99
C GLU A 113 -17.44 -0.66 -21.65
N ARG A 114 -16.85 -1.86 -21.60
CA ARG A 114 -15.40 -2.01 -21.42
C ARG A 114 -14.65 -1.38 -22.59
N ALA A 115 -15.12 -1.60 -23.82
CA ALA A 115 -14.55 -0.98 -25.02
C ALA A 115 -14.66 0.55 -24.97
N MET A 116 -15.82 1.08 -24.57
CA MET A 116 -16.03 2.53 -24.41
C MET A 116 -15.09 3.14 -23.34
N GLU A 117 -14.88 2.47 -22.21
CA GLU A 117 -13.95 2.95 -21.18
C GLU A 117 -12.49 2.89 -21.67
N GLU A 118 -12.13 1.86 -22.45
CA GLU A 118 -10.80 1.78 -23.07
C GLU A 118 -10.59 2.91 -24.10
N GLU A 119 -11.60 3.22 -24.91
CA GLU A 119 -11.58 4.35 -25.84
C GLU A 119 -11.46 5.68 -25.10
N ARG A 120 -12.23 5.87 -24.03
CA ARG A 120 -12.14 7.07 -23.17
C ARG A 120 -10.73 7.20 -22.59
N ARG A 121 -10.15 6.10 -22.10
CA ARG A 121 -8.78 6.07 -21.60
C ARG A 121 -7.78 6.47 -22.69
N LYS A 122 -7.89 5.93 -23.90
CA LYS A 122 -7.05 6.30 -25.05
C LYS A 122 -7.19 7.78 -25.38
N ALA A 123 -8.40 8.31 -25.38
CA ALA A 123 -8.66 9.73 -25.63
C ALA A 123 -8.00 10.65 -24.58
N VAL A 124 -8.04 10.26 -23.29
CA VAL A 124 -7.36 11.01 -22.21
C VAL A 124 -5.84 10.93 -22.32
N LEU A 125 -5.30 9.76 -22.65
CA LEU A 125 -3.86 9.59 -22.85
C LEU A 125 -3.34 10.41 -24.03
N GLY A 126 -4.11 10.49 -25.13
CA GLY A 126 -3.71 11.15 -26.37
C GLY A 126 -2.67 10.33 -27.13
N ASP A 127 -1.95 10.96 -28.06
CA ASP A 127 -0.92 10.21 -28.80
C ASP A 127 0.23 9.78 -27.87
N PRO A 128 0.91 8.68 -28.21
CA PRO A 128 2.05 8.20 -27.44
C PRO A 128 3.12 9.26 -27.26
N LEU A 129 3.71 9.30 -26.07
CA LEU A 129 4.88 10.12 -25.80
C LEU A 129 6.08 9.57 -26.58
N THR A 130 6.86 10.46 -27.17
CA THR A 130 8.18 10.16 -27.73
C THR A 130 9.17 9.86 -26.61
N GLU A 131 10.28 9.18 -26.94
CA GLU A 131 11.31 8.85 -25.95
C GLU A 131 11.93 10.11 -25.33
N GLU A 132 12.06 11.19 -26.11
CA GLU A 132 12.56 12.49 -25.65
C GLU A 132 11.63 13.12 -24.61
N GLU A 133 10.32 13.19 -24.90
CA GLU A 133 9.31 13.67 -23.95
C GLU A 133 9.29 12.83 -22.66
N VAL A 134 9.42 11.50 -22.79
CA VAL A 134 9.51 10.61 -21.63
C VAL A 134 10.75 10.95 -20.82
N ALA A 135 11.92 11.10 -21.44
CA ALA A 135 13.16 11.43 -20.75
C ALA A 135 13.08 12.77 -20.00
N GLU A 136 12.48 13.79 -20.60
CA GLU A 136 12.24 15.08 -19.95
C GLU A 136 11.32 14.98 -18.74
N LEU A 137 10.19 14.27 -18.87
CA LEU A 137 9.28 14.00 -17.75
C LEU A 137 9.97 13.21 -16.64
N VAL A 138 10.77 12.21 -17.00
CA VAL A 138 11.53 11.41 -16.05
C VAL A 138 12.53 12.29 -15.29
N GLU A 139 13.32 13.12 -15.97
CA GLU A 139 14.26 14.02 -15.31
C GLU A 139 13.55 14.96 -14.34
N LYS A 140 12.44 15.54 -14.78
CA LYS A 140 11.64 16.50 -14.00
C LYS A 140 11.03 15.89 -12.73
N TYR A 141 10.66 14.61 -12.75
CA TYR A 141 9.89 13.98 -11.68
C TYR A 141 10.59 12.84 -10.93
N ARG A 142 11.79 12.38 -11.35
CA ARG A 142 12.48 11.25 -10.70
C ARG A 142 13.10 11.58 -9.36
N HIS A 143 13.52 12.83 -9.15
CA HIS A 143 14.29 13.26 -7.99
C HIS A 143 13.42 13.30 -6.71
N SER A 144 14.03 12.96 -5.57
CA SER A 144 13.31 12.78 -4.29
C SER A 144 12.92 14.07 -3.59
N ASP A 145 13.42 15.20 -4.06
CA ASP A 145 13.07 16.56 -3.63
C ASP A 145 11.71 17.03 -4.17
N CYS A 146 11.08 16.24 -5.05
CA CYS A 146 9.74 16.54 -5.51
C CYS A 146 8.71 16.41 -4.35
N PHE A 147 8.00 17.50 -4.03
CA PHE A 147 6.80 17.49 -3.18
C PHE A 147 5.64 16.64 -3.74
N ARG A 148 5.88 15.87 -4.80
CA ARG A 148 4.90 15.18 -5.65
C ARG A 148 5.01 13.66 -5.52
N GLN A 149 5.53 13.18 -4.39
CA GLN A 149 5.72 11.76 -4.11
C GLN A 149 4.55 11.18 -3.31
N ILE A 150 4.01 10.05 -3.79
CA ILE A 150 3.11 9.17 -3.05
C ILE A 150 3.89 7.94 -2.56
N ASN A 151 3.69 7.54 -1.31
CA ASN A 151 4.26 6.31 -0.77
C ASN A 151 3.23 5.18 -0.82
N LEU A 152 3.52 4.16 -1.62
CA LEU A 152 2.76 2.91 -1.63
C LEU A 152 3.33 1.99 -0.56
N GLY A 153 2.54 1.73 0.48
CA GLY A 153 2.95 0.93 1.64
C GLY A 153 2.61 -0.55 1.52
N LYS A 154 2.63 -1.24 2.67
CA LYS A 154 2.41 -2.70 2.82
C LYS A 154 1.04 -3.20 2.38
N ASP A 155 0.08 -2.28 2.19
CA ASP A 155 -1.27 -2.58 1.72
C ASP A 155 -1.40 -2.46 0.19
N GLY A 156 -0.32 -2.10 -0.52
CA GLY A 156 -0.30 -2.06 -1.98
C GLY A 156 -1.10 -0.92 -2.58
N VAL A 157 -1.66 -1.15 -3.77
CA VAL A 157 -2.51 -0.17 -4.47
C VAL A 157 -3.86 -0.10 -3.75
N THR A 158 -4.01 0.85 -2.83
CA THR A 158 -5.23 1.00 -2.04
C THR A 158 -6.29 1.85 -2.75
N HIS A 159 -7.55 1.72 -2.34
CA HIS A 159 -8.66 2.51 -2.90
C HIS A 159 -8.41 4.02 -2.85
N ASN A 160 -8.04 4.52 -1.67
CA ASN A 160 -7.83 5.96 -1.47
C ASN A 160 -6.57 6.47 -2.16
N MET A 161 -5.58 5.61 -2.41
CA MET A 161 -4.39 6.00 -3.18
C MET A 161 -4.76 6.46 -4.60
N LEU A 162 -5.82 5.92 -5.21
CA LEU A 162 -6.29 6.37 -6.51
C LEU A 162 -6.74 7.83 -6.46
N VAL A 163 -7.43 8.22 -5.37
CA VAL A 163 -7.85 9.61 -5.14
C VAL A 163 -6.63 10.52 -4.96
N ASP A 164 -5.61 10.05 -4.23
CA ASP A 164 -4.36 10.78 -4.04
C ASP A 164 -3.62 11.02 -5.36
N VAL A 165 -3.56 10.02 -6.24
CA VAL A 165 -2.99 10.15 -7.59
C VAL A 165 -3.71 11.25 -8.39
N HIS A 166 -5.04 11.20 -8.46
CA HIS A 166 -5.82 12.21 -9.16
C HIS A 166 -5.69 13.62 -8.55
N ASN A 167 -5.49 13.70 -7.23
CA ASN A 167 -5.23 14.98 -6.55
C ASN A 167 -3.86 15.56 -6.92
N HIS A 168 -2.82 14.73 -7.06
CA HIS A 168 -1.51 15.17 -7.54
C HIS A 168 -1.59 15.65 -9.00
N TRP A 169 -2.31 14.93 -9.85
CA TRP A 169 -2.47 15.29 -11.27
C TRP A 169 -3.22 16.60 -11.54
N LYS A 170 -3.82 17.23 -10.51
CA LYS A 170 -4.34 18.60 -10.61
C LYS A 170 -3.23 19.64 -10.79
N ARG A 171 -2.02 19.35 -10.30
CA ARG A 171 -0.89 20.29 -10.24
C ARG A 171 0.36 19.77 -10.96
N SER A 172 0.37 18.51 -11.37
CA SER A 172 1.50 17.87 -12.03
C SER A 172 1.06 16.95 -13.16
N GLU A 173 1.94 16.74 -14.13
CA GLU A 173 1.68 15.86 -15.28
C GLU A 173 1.93 14.39 -14.94
N ALA A 174 2.90 14.15 -14.06
CA ALA A 174 3.22 12.84 -13.53
C ALA A 174 3.29 12.87 -12.00
N VAL A 175 3.19 11.69 -11.39
CA VAL A 175 3.35 11.47 -9.96
C VAL A 175 4.43 10.42 -9.71
N ARG A 176 5.30 10.69 -8.72
CA ARG A 176 6.32 9.75 -8.29
C ARG A 176 5.75 8.85 -7.21
N ILE A 177 5.75 7.55 -7.44
CA ILE A 177 5.23 6.56 -6.50
C ILE A 177 6.40 5.73 -5.99
N LYS A 178 6.66 5.76 -4.68
CA LYS A 178 7.66 4.94 -4.01
C LYS A 178 6.98 3.75 -3.35
N CYS A 179 7.23 2.55 -3.86
CA CYS A 179 6.68 1.30 -3.38
C CYS A 179 7.54 0.71 -2.26
N LEU A 180 6.89 0.24 -1.20
CA LEU A 180 7.52 -0.35 -0.02
C LEU A 180 6.68 -1.51 0.51
N GLY A 181 7.35 -2.47 1.13
CA GLY A 181 6.77 -3.67 1.72
C GLY A 181 6.54 -4.79 0.71
N VAL A 182 5.64 -5.70 1.06
CA VAL A 182 5.27 -6.91 0.31
C VAL A 182 4.89 -6.66 -1.16
N PRO A 183 4.22 -5.56 -1.55
CA PRO A 183 3.89 -5.31 -2.95
C PRO A 183 5.11 -5.27 -3.87
N THR A 184 6.29 -4.93 -3.35
CA THR A 184 7.54 -4.88 -4.15
C THR A 184 8.01 -6.24 -4.66
N LEU A 185 7.47 -7.35 -4.17
CA LEU A 185 7.69 -8.68 -4.76
C LEU A 185 7.08 -8.83 -6.15
N ASP A 186 6.05 -8.03 -6.45
CA ASP A 186 5.24 -8.14 -7.66
C ASP A 186 4.91 -6.74 -8.17
N MET A 187 5.95 -6.09 -8.69
CA MET A 187 5.84 -4.75 -9.24
C MET A 187 5.00 -4.73 -10.52
N ASP A 188 4.88 -5.84 -11.25
CA ASP A 188 4.05 -5.95 -12.45
C ASP A 188 2.57 -5.83 -12.10
N ASN A 189 2.11 -6.54 -11.07
CA ASN A 189 0.75 -6.41 -10.58
C ASN A 189 0.45 -5.02 -9.99
N VAL A 190 1.42 -4.39 -9.31
CA VAL A 190 1.29 -3.00 -8.87
C VAL A 190 1.14 -2.06 -10.07
N CYS A 191 1.99 -2.22 -11.10
CA CYS A 191 1.93 -1.44 -12.32
C CYS A 191 0.59 -1.61 -13.03
N PHE A 192 0.14 -2.85 -13.19
CA PHE A 192 -1.15 -3.20 -13.79
C PHE A 192 -2.30 -2.48 -13.08
N HIS A 193 -2.41 -2.59 -11.76
CA HIS A 193 -3.51 -1.96 -11.03
C HIS A 193 -3.44 -0.44 -10.99
N LEU A 194 -2.24 0.16 -10.98
CA LEU A 194 -2.10 1.61 -11.09
C LEU A 194 -2.58 2.09 -12.45
N GLU A 195 -2.13 1.47 -13.55
CA GLU A 195 -2.60 1.83 -14.88
C GLU A 195 -4.11 1.58 -14.99
N ASP A 196 -4.58 0.36 -14.75
CA ASP A 196 -5.98 -0.07 -14.86
C ASP A 196 -6.95 0.82 -14.08
N LYS A 197 -6.67 1.12 -12.81
CA LYS A 197 -7.60 1.85 -11.93
C LYS A 197 -7.55 3.36 -12.03
N THR A 198 -6.43 3.94 -12.48
CA THR A 198 -6.30 5.41 -12.59
C THR A 198 -6.50 5.94 -14.00
N GLY A 199 -6.42 5.08 -15.03
CA GLY A 199 -6.40 5.53 -16.43
C GLY A 199 -5.02 6.00 -16.90
N GLY A 200 -4.06 6.20 -15.99
CA GLY A 200 -2.73 6.74 -16.31
C GLY A 200 -1.79 5.72 -16.95
N LYS A 201 -0.64 6.22 -17.41
CA LYS A 201 0.40 5.43 -18.07
C LYS A 201 1.69 5.46 -17.27
N ILE A 202 2.32 4.31 -17.07
CA ILE A 202 3.65 4.25 -16.44
C ILE A 202 4.69 4.58 -17.50
N ILE A 203 5.47 5.63 -17.24
CA ILE A 203 6.51 6.12 -18.15
C ILE A 203 7.93 5.80 -17.66
N TYR A 204 8.06 5.41 -16.38
CA TYR A 204 9.33 5.01 -15.79
C TYR A 204 9.13 4.06 -14.62
N ARG A 205 10.01 3.07 -14.55
CA ARG A 205 10.09 2.11 -13.46
C ARG A 205 11.54 1.81 -13.16
N SER A 206 11.93 1.97 -11.89
CA SER A 206 13.25 1.58 -11.41
C SER A 206 13.16 1.04 -9.99
N VAL A 207 13.51 -0.24 -9.83
CA VAL A 207 13.44 -0.99 -8.56
C VAL A 207 12.05 -0.86 -7.92
N ASN A 208 11.87 0.08 -6.99
CA ASN A 208 10.65 0.32 -6.25
C ASN A 208 10.06 1.72 -6.49
N ILE A 209 10.51 2.43 -7.52
CA ILE A 209 10.02 3.76 -7.90
C ILE A 209 9.30 3.64 -9.25
N ILE A 210 8.12 4.23 -9.32
CA ILE A 210 7.28 4.32 -10.52
C ILE A 210 7.01 5.80 -10.79
N LEU A 211 7.05 6.23 -12.05
CA LEU A 211 6.45 7.49 -12.49
C LEU A 211 5.19 7.19 -13.29
N LEU A 212 4.05 7.69 -12.80
CA LEU A 212 2.74 7.50 -13.40
C LEU A 212 2.26 8.82 -14.01
N TYR A 213 2.12 8.84 -15.33
CA TYR A 213 1.68 9.95 -16.16
C TYR A 213 0.17 9.96 -16.33
N ARG A 214 -0.44 11.14 -16.28
CA ARG A 214 -1.90 11.32 -16.32
C ARG A 214 -2.53 11.24 -17.71
N GLY A 215 -1.76 11.42 -18.78
CA GLY A 215 -2.25 11.61 -20.15
C GLY A 215 -2.15 13.06 -20.64
N ARG A 216 -2.08 13.26 -21.96
CA ARG A 216 -1.99 14.58 -22.60
C ARG A 216 -3.25 15.41 -22.39
N ASN A 217 -4.41 14.75 -22.49
CA ASN A 217 -5.73 15.38 -22.50
C ASN A 217 -6.44 15.22 -21.14
N TYR A 218 -5.68 15.09 -20.06
CA TYR A 218 -6.28 14.95 -18.72
C TYR A 218 -6.97 16.23 -18.26
N ASP A 219 -8.29 16.18 -18.14
CA ASP A 219 -9.10 17.22 -17.50
C ASP A 219 -9.48 16.83 -16.06
N PRO A 220 -9.02 17.57 -15.03
CA PRO A 220 -9.43 17.36 -13.64
C PRO A 220 -10.94 17.41 -13.39
N LYS A 221 -11.73 18.05 -14.25
CA LYS A 221 -13.20 18.15 -14.13
C LYS A 221 -13.91 16.91 -14.69
N GLN A 222 -13.36 16.28 -15.73
CA GLN A 222 -13.92 15.09 -16.37
C GLN A 222 -13.35 13.77 -15.83
N ARG A 223 -12.49 13.84 -14.82
CA ARG A 223 -11.89 12.66 -14.17
C ARG A 223 -12.95 11.77 -13.52
N LEU A 224 -12.61 10.49 -13.37
CA LEU A 224 -13.39 9.53 -12.61
C LEU A 224 -13.56 9.98 -11.14
N ILE A 225 -14.81 9.97 -10.66
CA ILE A 225 -15.14 10.26 -9.26
C ILE A 225 -15.06 8.96 -8.47
N ILE A 226 -13.94 8.78 -7.78
CA ILE A 226 -13.72 7.64 -6.90
C ILE A 226 -14.21 8.01 -5.49
N PRO A 227 -15.23 7.31 -4.94
CA PRO A 227 -15.73 7.58 -3.60
C PRO A 227 -14.63 7.32 -2.56
N VAL A 228 -14.49 8.19 -1.55
CA VAL A 228 -13.45 7.99 -0.53
C VAL A 228 -13.88 6.89 0.44
N MET A 229 -13.02 5.91 0.64
CA MET A 229 -13.19 4.92 1.70
C MET A 229 -12.83 5.57 3.04
N LEU A 230 -13.78 5.65 3.96
CA LEU A 230 -13.65 6.39 5.22
C LEU A 230 -12.86 5.63 6.29
N TRP A 231 -12.92 4.30 6.29
CA TRP A 231 -12.16 3.47 7.21
C TRP A 231 -11.60 2.21 6.55
N LYS A 232 -10.50 1.71 7.10
CA LYS A 232 -9.89 0.44 6.68
C LYS A 232 -10.76 -0.73 7.17
N PRO A 233 -11.23 -1.62 6.27
CA PRO A 233 -11.97 -2.80 6.70
C PRO A 233 -11.04 -3.76 7.46
N HIS A 234 -11.62 -4.49 8.42
CA HIS A 234 -10.90 -5.54 9.13
C HIS A 234 -10.51 -6.68 8.18
N ALA A 235 -9.31 -7.20 8.36
CA ALA A 235 -8.82 -8.30 7.54
C ALA A 235 -9.72 -9.55 7.72
N PRO A 236 -10.25 -10.13 6.63
CA PRO A 236 -10.99 -11.38 6.67
C PRO A 236 -10.12 -12.53 7.20
N ILE A 237 -10.79 -13.59 7.65
CA ILE A 237 -10.14 -14.80 8.14
C ILE A 237 -9.97 -15.73 6.94
N TYR A 238 -8.72 -15.92 6.52
CA TYR A 238 -8.36 -16.83 5.44
C TYR A 238 -7.96 -18.22 5.97
N PRO A 239 -8.00 -19.26 5.11
CA PRO A 239 -7.46 -20.57 5.45
C PRO A 239 -6.01 -20.52 5.91
N ARG A 240 -5.61 -21.53 6.70
CA ARG A 240 -4.22 -21.66 7.13
C ARG A 240 -3.32 -21.83 5.91
N LEU A 241 -2.33 -20.96 5.79
CA LEU A 241 -1.37 -20.96 4.67
C LEU A 241 -0.52 -22.22 4.63
N VAL A 242 -0.14 -22.75 5.80
CA VAL A 242 0.68 -23.96 5.94
C VAL A 242 -0.19 -25.08 6.50
N LYS A 243 -0.25 -26.19 5.77
CA LYS A 243 -0.87 -27.44 6.21
C LYS A 243 0.10 -28.25 7.07
N ASN A 244 -0.45 -29.07 7.98
CA ASN A 244 0.37 -29.97 8.82
C ASN A 244 1.10 -31.03 7.98
N VAL A 245 0.43 -31.54 6.96
CA VAL A 245 0.97 -32.43 5.93
C VAL A 245 0.75 -31.76 4.58
N VAL A 246 1.78 -31.72 3.74
CA VAL A 246 1.68 -31.11 2.42
C VAL A 246 1.03 -32.10 1.45
N ASP A 247 0.22 -31.60 0.52
CA ASP A 247 -0.52 -32.44 -0.42
C ASP A 247 0.44 -33.28 -1.28
N GLY A 248 0.36 -34.60 -1.12
CA GLY A 248 1.18 -35.59 -1.83
C GLY A 248 2.43 -36.05 -1.09
N LEU A 249 2.60 -35.69 0.19
CA LEU A 249 3.68 -36.20 1.05
C LEU A 249 3.10 -36.85 2.30
N THR A 250 3.88 -37.74 2.92
CA THR A 250 3.61 -38.25 4.26
C THR A 250 3.96 -37.22 5.33
N PHE A 251 3.51 -37.46 6.57
CA PHE A 251 3.85 -36.62 7.71
C PHE A 251 5.36 -36.60 7.97
N GLU A 252 6.02 -37.76 7.86
CA GLU A 252 7.46 -37.93 8.08
C GLU A 252 8.28 -37.17 7.05
N GLU A 253 8.00 -37.34 5.75
CA GLU A 253 8.68 -36.59 4.68
C GLU A 253 8.48 -35.08 4.84
N THR A 254 7.27 -34.65 5.20
CA THR A 254 7.00 -33.22 5.42
C THR A 254 7.83 -32.69 6.59
N LYS A 255 7.99 -33.47 7.67
CA LYS A 255 8.83 -33.11 8.82
C LYS A 255 10.29 -33.03 8.42
N GLU A 256 10.80 -34.01 7.67
CA GLU A 256 12.17 -34.02 7.16
C GLU A 256 12.47 -32.80 6.29
N LEU A 257 11.56 -32.40 5.39
CA LEU A 257 11.75 -31.20 4.56
C LEU A 257 11.78 -29.91 5.40
N ARG A 258 10.93 -29.82 6.45
CA ARG A 258 10.96 -28.68 7.38
C ARG A 258 12.29 -28.62 8.12
N ASP A 259 12.77 -29.75 8.64
CA ASP A 259 14.01 -29.84 9.40
C ASP A 259 15.22 -29.55 8.49
N LYS A 260 15.25 -30.12 7.29
CA LYS A 260 16.24 -29.81 6.24
C LYS A 260 16.25 -28.32 5.91
N GLY A 261 15.08 -27.71 5.72
CA GLY A 261 14.97 -26.29 5.44
C GLY A 261 15.47 -25.40 6.58
N LEU A 262 15.12 -25.71 7.83
CA LEU A 262 15.58 -24.96 9.00
C LEU A 262 17.10 -25.03 9.19
N ASN A 263 17.71 -26.18 8.91
CA ASN A 263 19.14 -26.42 9.04
C ASN A 263 19.94 -25.93 7.82
N SER A 264 19.29 -25.67 6.69
CA SER A 264 19.93 -25.11 5.50
C SER A 264 20.38 -23.65 5.70
N PRO A 265 21.46 -23.19 5.05
CA PRO A 265 21.82 -21.78 5.07
C PRO A 265 20.69 -20.92 4.48
N ALA A 266 20.51 -19.72 5.03
CA ALA A 266 19.47 -18.82 4.49
C ALA A 266 19.91 -18.33 3.11
N LEU A 267 19.04 -18.45 2.11
CA LEU A 267 19.29 -17.96 0.75
C LEU A 267 19.58 -16.45 0.76
N MET A 268 18.81 -15.71 1.55
CA MET A 268 18.93 -14.28 1.74
C MET A 268 18.24 -13.82 3.01
N LYS A 269 18.60 -12.60 3.42
CA LYS A 269 17.97 -11.87 4.51
C LYS A 269 17.15 -10.72 3.98
N LEU A 270 15.87 -10.69 4.34
CA LEU A 270 14.96 -9.61 4.01
C LEU A 270 15.09 -8.48 5.03
N THR A 271 15.33 -7.28 4.52
CA THR A 271 15.62 -6.08 5.31
C THR A 271 14.38 -5.28 5.65
N ARG A 272 14.44 -4.48 6.73
CA ARG A 272 13.34 -3.60 7.18
C ARG A 272 13.00 -2.48 6.18
N ASN A 273 13.85 -2.23 5.18
CA ASN A 273 13.60 -1.25 4.13
C ASN A 273 12.34 -1.56 3.29
N GLY A 274 11.86 -2.81 3.32
CA GLY A 274 10.66 -3.23 2.60
C GLY A 274 10.84 -3.26 1.07
N VAL A 275 12.05 -3.43 0.56
CA VAL A 275 12.29 -3.54 -0.89
C VAL A 275 12.68 -4.98 -1.22
N TYR A 276 11.77 -5.70 -1.88
CA TYR A 276 11.86 -7.15 -2.10
C TYR A 276 11.86 -7.55 -3.58
N VAL A 277 12.17 -6.62 -4.49
CA VAL A 277 12.08 -6.79 -5.95
C VAL A 277 12.84 -8.04 -6.44
N ASN A 278 14.04 -8.28 -5.90
CA ASN A 278 14.91 -9.36 -6.39
C ASN A 278 14.64 -10.73 -5.71
N VAL A 279 13.68 -10.81 -4.78
CA VAL A 279 13.46 -12.05 -4.00
C VAL A 279 12.94 -13.17 -4.91
N VAL A 280 11.98 -12.87 -5.78
CA VAL A 280 11.36 -13.86 -6.68
C VAL A 280 12.40 -14.49 -7.60
N ASP A 281 13.21 -13.67 -8.26
CA ASP A 281 14.24 -14.16 -9.19
C ASP A 281 15.31 -14.98 -8.48
N ARG A 282 15.75 -14.54 -7.29
CA ARG A 282 16.72 -15.31 -6.50
C ARG A 282 16.15 -16.63 -6.00
N VAL A 283 14.86 -16.70 -5.68
CA VAL A 283 14.19 -17.95 -5.30
C VAL A 283 14.07 -18.88 -6.51
N ARG A 284 13.67 -18.37 -7.68
CA ARG A 284 13.60 -19.15 -8.94
C ARG A 284 14.97 -19.74 -9.30
N GLU A 285 16.01 -18.93 -9.21
CA GLU A 285 17.38 -19.38 -9.49
C GLU A 285 17.85 -20.45 -8.51
N ALA A 286 17.63 -20.24 -7.21
CA ALA A 286 18.02 -21.19 -6.18
C ALA A 286 17.26 -22.52 -6.29
N PHE A 287 16.01 -22.51 -6.79
CA PHE A 287 15.24 -23.72 -7.04
C PHE A 287 15.75 -24.58 -8.21
N LYS A 288 16.71 -24.09 -9.01
CA LYS A 288 17.39 -24.92 -10.01
C LYS A 288 18.35 -25.93 -9.38
N THR A 289 18.89 -25.61 -8.20
CA THR A 289 19.92 -26.44 -7.52
C THR A 289 19.44 -27.06 -6.21
N SER A 290 18.53 -26.40 -5.49
CA SER A 290 17.98 -26.91 -4.22
C SER A 290 16.47 -27.06 -4.30
N ASP A 291 15.92 -28.12 -3.70
CA ASP A 291 14.48 -28.32 -3.64
C ASP A 291 13.81 -27.58 -2.46
N VAL A 292 14.58 -27.23 -1.42
CA VAL A 292 14.11 -26.54 -0.21
C VAL A 292 14.96 -25.31 0.04
N LEU A 293 14.31 -24.19 0.34
CA LEU A 293 14.97 -22.91 0.59
C LEU A 293 14.49 -22.29 1.89
N ARG A 294 15.40 -21.60 2.57
CA ARG A 294 15.11 -20.80 3.76
C ARG A 294 15.34 -19.32 3.47
N LEU A 295 14.37 -18.48 3.81
CA LEU A 295 14.46 -17.02 3.78
C LEU A 295 14.47 -16.47 5.21
N ASP A 296 15.48 -15.66 5.52
CA ASP A 296 15.56 -14.95 6.79
C ASP A 296 14.73 -13.68 6.74
N CYS A 297 13.66 -13.61 7.54
CA CYS A 297 12.73 -12.49 7.60
C CYS A 297 12.68 -11.83 8.98
N THR A 298 13.75 -11.94 9.77
CA THR A 298 13.87 -11.39 11.14
C THR A 298 13.48 -9.90 11.25
N HIS A 299 13.67 -9.12 10.19
CA HIS A 299 13.42 -7.67 10.21
C HIS A 299 12.13 -7.24 9.50
N VAL A 300 11.34 -8.20 9.02
CA VAL A 300 10.15 -7.96 8.19
C VAL A 300 8.88 -7.87 9.04
N GLY A 301 8.79 -8.69 10.09
CA GLY A 301 7.65 -8.80 10.99
C GLY A 301 6.64 -9.88 10.57
N ARG A 302 6.06 -10.55 11.56
CA ARG A 302 5.27 -11.80 11.40
C ARG A 302 4.16 -11.76 10.33
N ASN A 303 3.39 -10.67 10.26
CA ASN A 303 2.28 -10.57 9.30
C ASN A 303 2.79 -10.45 7.86
N ASP A 304 3.84 -9.65 7.65
CA ASP A 304 4.44 -9.48 6.33
C ASP A 304 5.15 -10.76 5.89
N CYS A 305 5.82 -11.49 6.79
CA CYS A 305 6.40 -12.80 6.45
C CYS A 305 5.36 -13.76 5.87
N LYS A 306 4.15 -13.81 6.46
CA LYS A 306 3.07 -14.65 5.92
C LYS A 306 2.64 -14.19 4.53
N LYS A 307 2.44 -12.87 4.34
CA LYS A 307 2.05 -12.31 3.04
C LYS A 307 3.11 -12.56 1.96
N ILE A 308 4.40 -12.44 2.30
CA ILE A 308 5.52 -12.79 1.41
C ILE A 308 5.43 -14.26 0.99
N GLY A 309 5.20 -15.16 1.93
CA GLY A 309 5.04 -16.58 1.62
C GLY A 309 3.82 -16.88 0.73
N VAL A 310 2.71 -16.15 0.90
CA VAL A 310 1.55 -16.23 -0.02
C VAL A 310 1.97 -15.78 -1.43
N LYS A 311 2.55 -14.59 -1.56
CA LYS A 311 2.97 -14.08 -2.88
C LYS A 311 4.00 -14.98 -3.55
N LEU A 312 4.96 -15.52 -2.81
CA LEU A 312 5.97 -16.43 -3.37
C LEU A 312 5.34 -17.71 -3.93
N ARG A 313 4.32 -18.26 -3.26
CA ARG A 313 3.56 -19.42 -3.77
C ARG A 313 2.85 -19.09 -5.09
N ASP A 314 2.35 -17.86 -5.23
CA ASP A 314 1.59 -17.45 -6.42
C ASP A 314 2.52 -17.06 -7.60
N LEU A 315 3.72 -16.52 -7.31
CA LEU A 315 4.69 -16.06 -8.32
C LEU A 315 5.75 -17.10 -8.69
N VAL A 316 5.99 -18.08 -7.82
CA VAL A 316 6.95 -19.16 -8.00
C VAL A 316 6.22 -20.46 -7.67
N PRO A 317 6.33 -21.52 -8.50
CA PRO A 317 5.73 -22.82 -8.20
C PRO A 317 6.41 -23.42 -6.97
N CYS A 318 5.94 -23.04 -5.78
CA CYS A 318 6.50 -23.45 -4.51
C CYS A 318 5.42 -23.49 -3.43
N VAL A 319 5.68 -24.28 -2.38
CA VAL A 319 4.77 -24.50 -1.27
C VAL A 319 5.44 -24.02 0.01
N PRO A 320 4.85 -23.06 0.75
CA PRO A 320 5.33 -22.69 2.07
C PRO A 320 5.18 -23.85 3.06
N LEU A 321 6.30 -24.29 3.67
CA LEU A 321 6.32 -25.41 4.60
C LEU A 321 6.25 -24.98 6.07
N LEU A 322 6.80 -23.80 6.40
CA LEU A 322 6.92 -23.34 7.77
C LEU A 322 7.13 -21.82 7.84
N PHE A 323 6.49 -21.19 8.83
CA PHE A 323 6.77 -19.83 9.28
C PHE A 323 7.12 -19.88 10.78
N LYS A 324 8.41 -19.94 11.13
CA LYS A 324 8.86 -20.07 12.53
C LYS A 324 10.03 -19.13 12.80
N GLY A 325 9.99 -18.41 13.93
CA GLY A 325 11.09 -17.55 14.35
C GLY A 325 11.49 -16.51 13.29
N GLU A 326 10.50 -15.96 12.57
CA GLU A 326 10.73 -15.01 11.47
C GLU A 326 11.57 -15.59 10.31
N GLN A 327 11.61 -16.91 10.18
CA GLN A 327 12.13 -17.62 9.01
C GLN A 327 10.96 -18.15 8.18
N ILE A 328 11.15 -18.17 6.87
CA ILE A 328 10.23 -18.83 5.92
C ILE A 328 10.97 -20.01 5.31
N VAL A 329 10.39 -21.19 5.39
CA VAL A 329 10.87 -22.37 4.64
C VAL A 329 9.89 -22.64 3.51
N ILE A 330 10.39 -22.68 2.29
CA ILE A 330 9.63 -22.95 1.06
C ILE A 330 10.21 -24.17 0.35
N TRP A 331 9.34 -24.94 -0.30
CA TRP A 331 9.69 -26.12 -1.06
C TRP A 331 9.20 -26.00 -2.49
N ARG A 332 10.02 -26.41 -3.46
CA ARG A 332 9.71 -26.34 -4.89
C ARG A 332 8.49 -27.19 -5.29
N GLY A 333 8.14 -28.19 -4.51
CA GLY A 333 7.17 -29.21 -4.91
C GLY A 333 7.87 -30.45 -5.48
N GLY A 334 7.14 -31.56 -5.54
CA GLY A 334 7.65 -32.82 -6.09
C GLY A 334 7.78 -32.72 -7.61
N ARG A 335 8.83 -33.32 -8.18
CA ARG A 335 9.06 -33.34 -9.64
C ARG A 335 7.92 -33.98 -10.45
N ASN A 336 7.03 -34.74 -9.79
CA ASN A 336 5.98 -35.55 -10.41
C ASN A 336 4.57 -34.92 -10.38
N LYS A 337 4.41 -33.60 -10.24
CA LYS A 337 3.12 -32.95 -10.49
C LYS A 337 3.05 -32.47 -11.96
N PRO A 338 2.31 -33.17 -12.85
CA PRO A 338 1.97 -32.61 -14.15
C PRO A 338 0.88 -31.56 -13.91
N GLY A 339 1.19 -30.28 -14.12
CA GLY A 339 0.15 -29.28 -13.91
C GLY A 339 0.50 -27.82 -14.10
N PHE A 340 1.73 -27.45 -14.49
CA PHE A 340 2.02 -26.05 -14.82
C PHE A 340 3.03 -25.99 -15.96
N GLN A 341 2.51 -26.07 -17.19
CA GLN A 341 3.29 -25.72 -18.38
C GLN A 341 3.76 -24.27 -18.24
N GLN A 342 5.07 -24.08 -18.42
CA GLN A 342 5.67 -22.76 -18.57
C GLN A 342 5.10 -22.15 -19.85
N ASN A 343 4.26 -21.13 -19.72
CA ASN A 343 4.02 -20.24 -20.86
C ASN A 343 5.32 -19.46 -21.07
N SER A 344 6.01 -19.84 -22.15
CA SER A 344 7.22 -19.19 -22.67
C SER A 344 6.87 -17.89 -23.37
#